data_AF-A0A4Y9QSA8-F1
#
_entry.id   AF-A0A4Y9QSA8-F1
#
_cell.length_a   1.000
_cell.length_b   1.000
_cell.length_c   1.000
_cell.angle_alpha   90.00
_cell.angle_beta   90.00
_cell.angle_gamma   90.00
#
_symmetry.space_group_name_H-M   'P 1'
#
loop_
_entity.id
_entity.type
_entity.pdbx_description
1 polymer ?
#
loop_
_entity_poly.entity_id
_entity_poly.type
_entity_poly.pdbx_seq_one_letter_code
_entity_poly.pdbx_strand_id
1 'polypeptide(L)'
;MKNILKIGFLATLLLASLLSLSTEVMGQTTEPSKAEIKEAKAKDKYEKAKEKLAKDEEKLAKAKKKLQSSRDKFNKSNTSGKLSPKQVSKETKSIQKYEKQVVKLEKEIEKLKEQIRKYEEGG
;
A
#
# COMPACT_ATOMS: atom_id res chain seq x y z
N MET A 1 -34.25 56.26 21.36
CA MET A 1 -35.67 55.86 21.49
C MET A 1 -35.96 54.79 20.45
N LYS A 2 -36.42 53.63 20.91
CA LYS A 2 -36.97 52.54 20.09
C LYS A 2 -38.18 53.06 19.32
N ASN A 3 -38.31 52.73 18.04
CA ASN A 3 -39.59 52.62 17.35
C ASN A 3 -39.48 51.57 16.23
N ILE A 4 -39.93 50.38 16.58
CA ILE A 4 -40.29 49.28 15.68
C ILE A 4 -41.78 49.50 15.36
N LEU A 5 -42.19 49.61 14.09
CA LEU A 5 -43.54 49.17 13.70
C LEU A 5 -43.71 49.04 12.17
N LYS A 6 -43.71 47.78 11.71
CA LYS A 6 -44.62 47.18 10.73
C LYS A 6 -44.83 47.87 9.37
N ILE A 7 -44.02 47.47 8.39
CA ILE A 7 -44.46 47.34 6.98
C ILE A 7 -44.16 45.90 6.57
N GLY A 8 -44.93 44.98 7.14
CA GLY A 8 -45.06 43.63 6.61
C GLY A 8 -46.37 43.57 5.87
N PHE A 9 -46.36 43.77 4.55
CA PHE A 9 -47.33 43.20 3.59
C PHE A 9 -47.05 43.54 2.11
N LEU A 10 -45.79 43.70 1.66
CA LEU A 10 -45.56 43.99 0.22
C LEU A 10 -44.23 43.48 -0.35
N ALA A 11 -43.64 42.46 0.27
CA ALA A 11 -42.42 41.80 -0.23
C ALA A 11 -42.56 40.27 -0.34
N THR A 12 -43.79 39.75 -0.27
CA THR A 12 -44.11 38.33 -0.49
C THR A 12 -44.51 38.04 -1.95
N LEU A 13 -44.49 39.04 -2.84
CA LEU A 13 -44.69 38.87 -4.29
C LEU A 13 -43.38 38.96 -5.10
N LEU A 14 -42.24 38.66 -4.45
CA LEU A 14 -40.93 38.53 -5.09
C LEU A 14 -40.29 37.16 -4.83
N LEU A 15 -41.10 36.20 -4.35
CA LEU A 15 -40.67 34.83 -4.02
C LEU A 15 -41.17 33.78 -5.04
N ALA A 16 -41.83 34.20 -6.12
CA ALA A 16 -42.35 33.30 -7.16
C ALA A 16 -41.61 33.40 -8.51
N SER A 17 -40.66 34.32 -8.68
CA SER A 17 -39.93 34.52 -9.95
C SER A 17 -38.46 34.07 -9.91
N LEU A 18 -38.02 33.43 -8.82
CA LEU A 18 -36.67 32.86 -8.68
C LEU A 18 -36.66 31.32 -8.72
N LEU A 19 -37.71 30.71 -9.26
CA LEU A 19 -37.84 29.25 -9.46
C LEU A 19 -37.74 28.83 -10.93
N SER A 20 -37.18 29.67 -11.80
CA SER A 20 -37.04 29.36 -13.23
C SER A 20 -35.64 29.55 -13.82
N LEU A 21 -34.59 29.62 -13.00
CA LEU A 21 -33.25 29.27 -13.50
C LEU A 21 -33.03 27.77 -13.32
N SER A 22 -33.45 27.06 -14.36
CA SER A 22 -32.94 25.80 -14.86
C SER A 22 -32.26 24.90 -13.83
N THR A 23 -33.03 23.95 -13.32
CA THR A 23 -32.55 22.59 -13.07
C THR A 23 -32.04 21.99 -14.38
N GLU A 24 -30.87 22.41 -14.80
CA GLU A 24 -29.99 21.66 -15.70
C GLU A 24 -28.64 21.47 -15.02
N VAL A 25 -28.65 21.02 -13.76
CA VAL A 25 -27.66 20.03 -13.36
C VAL A 25 -28.13 18.72 -13.97
N MET A 26 -28.05 18.65 -15.31
CA MET A 26 -27.89 17.39 -16.00
C MET A 26 -26.75 16.72 -15.25
N GLY A 27 -27.07 15.62 -14.56
CA GLY A 27 -26.06 14.68 -14.11
C GLY A 27 -25.33 14.22 -15.36
N GLN A 28 -24.32 14.98 -15.77
CA GLN A 28 -23.33 14.54 -16.73
C GLN A 28 -22.56 13.49 -15.94
N THR A 29 -23.07 12.26 -15.98
CA THR A 29 -22.24 11.08 -15.78
C THR A 29 -21.27 11.07 -16.95
N THR A 30 -20.25 11.93 -16.87
CA THR A 30 -19.09 11.88 -17.75
C THR A 30 -18.49 10.52 -17.45
N GLU A 31 -18.71 9.56 -18.35
CA GLU A 31 -18.01 8.28 -18.25
C GLU A 31 -16.52 8.58 -18.17
N PRO A 32 -15.80 8.00 -17.19
CA PRO A 32 -14.41 8.33 -16.99
C PRO A 32 -13.64 8.01 -18.27
N SER A 33 -12.84 8.97 -18.72
CA SER A 33 -12.08 8.80 -19.94
C SER A 33 -11.13 7.61 -19.81
N LYS A 34 -10.75 7.01 -20.95
CA LYS A 34 -9.78 5.92 -20.97
C LYS A 34 -8.45 6.29 -20.29
N ALA A 35 -8.10 7.58 -20.25
CA ALA A 35 -6.93 8.10 -19.55
C ALA A 35 -7.12 8.06 -18.02
N GLU A 36 -8.25 8.57 -17.51
CA GLU A 36 -8.59 8.55 -16.08
C GLU A 36 -8.66 7.12 -15.52
N ILE A 37 -9.24 6.19 -16.29
CA ILE A 37 -9.28 4.77 -15.91
C ILE A 37 -7.86 4.17 -15.83
N LYS A 38 -6.96 4.55 -16.75
CA LYS A 38 -5.57 4.08 -16.74
C LYS A 38 -4.79 4.64 -15.57
N GLU A 39 -4.96 5.92 -15.26
CA GLU A 39 -4.31 6.58 -14.14
C GLU A 39 -4.78 6.00 -12.80
N ALA A 40 -6.08 5.82 -12.63
CA ALA A 40 -6.65 5.19 -11.44
C ALA A 40 -6.09 3.76 -11.23
N LYS A 41 -5.96 2.98 -12.30
CA LYS A 41 -5.34 1.64 -12.25
C LYS A 41 -3.84 1.70 -11.93
N ALA A 42 -3.11 2.71 -12.42
CA ALA A 42 -1.70 2.88 -12.13
C ALA A 42 -1.49 3.24 -10.64
N LYS A 43 -2.31 4.17 -10.12
CA LYS A 43 -2.32 4.56 -8.71
C LYS A 43 -2.67 3.38 -7.79
N ASP A 44 -3.69 2.60 -8.12
CA ASP A 44 -4.04 1.39 -7.37
C ASP A 44 -2.88 0.36 -7.33
N LYS A 45 -2.20 0.15 -8.46
CA LYS A 45 -1.01 -0.73 -8.52
C LYS A 45 0.15 -0.19 -7.67
N TYR A 46 0.34 1.12 -7.65
CA TYR A 46 1.37 1.79 -6.86
C TYR A 46 1.12 1.63 -5.36
N GLU A 47 -0.10 1.89 -4.89
CA GLU A 47 -0.45 1.72 -3.48
C GLU A 47 -0.33 0.25 -3.04
N LYS A 48 -0.78 -0.70 -3.88
CA LYS A 48 -0.59 -2.14 -3.63
C LYS A 48 0.90 -2.53 -3.58
N ALA A 49 1.74 -1.92 -4.42
CA ALA A 49 3.17 -2.18 -4.42
C ALA A 49 3.83 -1.70 -3.12
N LYS A 50 3.46 -0.53 -2.60
CA LYS A 50 3.93 -0.03 -1.29
C LYS A 50 3.50 -0.93 -0.14
N GLU A 51 2.23 -1.33 -0.13
CA GLU A 51 1.72 -2.21 0.92
C GLU A 51 2.45 -3.57 0.89
N LYS A 52 2.65 -4.13 -0.30
CA LYS A 52 3.42 -5.38 -0.46
C LYS A 52 4.88 -5.19 -0.05
N LEU A 53 5.50 -4.05 -0.38
CA LEU A 53 6.87 -3.75 -0.01
C LEU A 53 7.04 -3.78 1.52
N ALA A 54 6.19 -3.08 2.26
CA ALA A 54 6.24 -3.05 3.72
C ALA A 54 6.10 -4.47 4.32
N LYS A 55 5.15 -5.26 3.81
CA LYS A 55 4.95 -6.65 4.24
C LYS A 55 6.16 -7.53 3.95
N ASP A 56 6.78 -7.38 2.78
CA ASP A 56 7.92 -8.20 2.40
C ASP A 56 9.20 -7.80 3.13
N GLU A 57 9.39 -6.51 3.44
CA GLU A 57 10.47 -6.04 4.32
C GLU A 57 10.35 -6.61 5.73
N GLU A 58 9.13 -6.67 6.29
CA GLU A 58 8.87 -7.33 7.58
C GLU A 58 9.18 -8.83 7.52
N LYS A 59 8.74 -9.52 6.45
CA LYS A 59 9.06 -10.94 6.24
C LYS A 59 10.56 -11.16 6.09
N LEU A 60 11.26 -10.27 5.39
CA LEU A 60 12.71 -10.33 5.22
C LEU A 60 13.42 -10.22 6.57
N ALA A 61 13.02 -9.27 7.42
CA ALA A 61 13.57 -9.13 8.76
C ALA A 61 13.38 -10.41 9.59
N LYS A 62 12.17 -10.99 9.58
CA LYS A 62 11.87 -12.26 10.25
C LYS A 62 12.69 -13.42 9.69
N ALA A 63 12.86 -13.49 8.37
CA ALA A 63 13.64 -14.53 7.70
C ALA A 63 15.13 -14.42 8.04
N LYS A 64 15.70 -13.22 8.02
CA LYS A 64 17.09 -12.95 8.45
C LYS A 64 17.31 -13.34 9.91
N LYS A 65 16.37 -13.00 10.81
CA LYS A 65 16.45 -13.40 12.22
C LYS A 65 16.43 -14.92 12.40
N LYS A 66 15.57 -15.63 11.65
CA LYS A 66 15.51 -17.10 11.68
C LYS A 66 16.82 -17.72 11.15
N LEU A 67 17.32 -17.23 10.01
CA LEU A 67 18.58 -17.68 9.44
C LEU A 67 19.74 -17.51 10.44
N GLN A 68 19.84 -16.33 11.06
CA GLN A 68 20.87 -16.07 12.06
C GLN A 68 20.75 -17.02 13.24
N SER A 69 19.56 -17.18 13.81
CA SER A 69 19.35 -18.10 14.94
C SER A 69 19.69 -19.55 14.58
N SER A 70 19.36 -20.00 13.37
CA SER A 70 19.74 -21.33 12.89
C SER A 70 21.25 -21.49 12.76
N ARG A 71 21.95 -20.48 12.22
CA ARG A 71 23.43 -20.48 12.14
C ARG A 71 24.06 -20.50 13.54
N ASP A 72 23.57 -19.71 14.47
CA ASP A 72 24.09 -19.65 15.84
C ASP A 72 23.91 -21.00 16.57
N LYS A 73 22.73 -21.62 16.44
CA LYS A 73 22.45 -22.95 17.02
C LYS A 73 23.34 -24.03 16.40
N PHE A 74 23.49 -24.00 15.08
CA PHE A 74 24.36 -24.92 14.35
C PHE A 74 25.80 -24.77 14.82
N ASN A 75 26.35 -23.55 14.81
CA ASN A 75 27.73 -23.28 15.22
C ASN A 75 27.97 -23.72 16.68
N LYS A 76 27.06 -23.40 17.60
CA LYS A 76 27.17 -23.82 19.01
C LYS A 76 27.17 -25.34 19.17
N SER A 77 26.30 -26.05 18.45
CA SER A 77 26.17 -27.50 18.55
C SER A 77 27.32 -28.22 17.84
N ASN A 78 27.78 -27.68 16.71
CA ASN A 78 28.90 -28.22 15.94
C ASN A 78 30.23 -28.06 16.67
N THR A 79 30.49 -26.86 17.23
CA THR A 79 31.73 -26.58 17.99
C THR A 79 31.83 -27.37 19.28
N SER A 80 30.69 -27.69 19.91
CA SER A 80 30.64 -28.56 21.10
C SER A 80 30.68 -30.07 20.77
N GLY A 81 30.84 -30.45 19.49
CA GLY A 81 30.89 -31.86 19.07
C GLY A 81 29.57 -32.62 19.22
N LYS A 82 28.45 -31.91 19.44
CA LYS A 82 27.13 -32.52 19.70
C LYS A 82 26.41 -32.97 18.43
N LEU A 83 26.92 -32.65 17.25
CA LEU A 83 26.30 -33.02 15.98
C LEU A 83 27.04 -34.18 15.32
N SER A 84 26.29 -35.23 14.99
CA SER A 84 26.75 -36.27 14.06
C SER A 84 26.83 -35.74 12.63
N PRO A 85 27.61 -36.37 11.72
CA PRO A 85 27.71 -35.95 10.32
C PRO A 85 26.35 -35.84 9.61
N LYS A 86 25.41 -36.75 9.93
CA LYS A 86 24.05 -36.74 9.39
C LYS A 86 23.26 -35.51 9.85
N GLN A 87 23.39 -35.14 11.13
CA GLN A 87 22.75 -33.94 11.68
C GLN A 87 23.37 -32.68 11.09
N VAL A 88 24.71 -32.62 10.94
CA VAL A 88 25.40 -31.52 10.27
C VAL A 88 24.81 -31.30 8.87
N SER A 89 24.71 -32.37 8.06
CA SER A 89 24.11 -32.27 6.72
C SER A 89 22.67 -31.75 6.73
N LYS A 90 21.84 -32.21 7.69
CA LYS A 90 20.44 -31.78 7.82
C LYS A 90 20.31 -30.31 8.21
N GLU A 91 21.10 -29.86 9.17
CA GLU A 91 21.11 -28.47 9.63
C GLU A 91 21.63 -27.54 8.52
N THR A 92 22.73 -27.89 7.85
CA THR A 92 23.26 -27.13 6.71
C THR A 92 22.22 -26.98 5.59
N LYS A 93 21.50 -28.06 5.24
CA LYS A 93 20.41 -27.98 4.25
C LYS A 93 19.28 -27.05 4.71
N SER A 94 18.99 -26.99 6.00
CA SER A 94 17.96 -26.11 6.56
C SER A 94 18.40 -24.64 6.52
N ILE A 95 19.66 -24.36 6.86
CA ILE A 95 20.29 -23.04 6.72
C ILE A 95 20.23 -22.58 5.26
N GLN A 96 20.65 -23.42 4.30
CA GLN A 96 20.57 -23.11 2.86
C GLN A 96 19.16 -22.81 2.38
N LYS A 97 18.13 -23.47 2.94
CA LYS A 97 16.73 -23.14 2.62
C LYS A 97 16.36 -21.74 3.09
N TYR A 98 16.76 -21.34 4.29
CA TYR A 98 16.51 -19.99 4.80
C TYR A 98 17.29 -18.93 4.00
N GLU A 99 18.54 -19.20 3.62
CA GLU A 99 19.32 -18.32 2.74
C GLU A 99 18.60 -18.07 1.40
N LYS A 100 18.10 -19.15 0.77
CA LYS A 100 17.34 -19.02 -0.48
C LYS A 100 16.05 -18.23 -0.31
N GLN A 101 15.36 -18.35 0.84
CA GLN A 101 14.17 -17.54 1.14
C GLN A 101 14.53 -16.06 1.29
N VAL A 102 15.60 -15.74 2.00
CA VAL A 102 16.11 -14.37 2.15
C VAL A 102 16.42 -13.75 0.79
N VAL A 103 17.20 -14.45 -0.06
CA VAL A 103 17.56 -13.95 -1.40
C VAL A 103 16.33 -13.72 -2.29
N LYS A 104 15.32 -14.59 -2.21
CA LYS A 104 14.06 -14.40 -2.97
C LYS A 104 13.32 -13.15 -2.51
N LEU A 105 13.18 -12.95 -1.20
CA LEU A 105 12.51 -11.78 -0.64
C LEU A 105 13.26 -10.48 -0.99
N GLU A 106 14.59 -10.47 -0.93
CA GLU A 106 15.40 -9.31 -1.34
C GLU A 106 15.16 -8.94 -2.81
N LYS A 107 15.12 -9.93 -3.72
CA LYS A 107 14.79 -9.70 -5.13
C LYS A 107 13.37 -9.20 -5.35
N GLU A 108 12.40 -9.70 -4.60
CA GLU A 108 11.01 -9.21 -4.68
C GLU A 108 10.88 -7.78 -4.20
N ILE A 109 11.55 -7.43 -3.10
CA ILE A 109 11.62 -6.07 -2.56
C ILE A 109 12.27 -5.13 -3.57
N GLU A 110 13.38 -5.52 -4.19
CA GLU A 110 14.06 -4.72 -5.22
C GLU A 110 13.14 -4.43 -6.41
N LYS A 111 12.42 -5.44 -6.91
CA LYS A 111 11.44 -5.26 -7.98
C LYS A 111 10.29 -4.32 -7.60
N LEU A 112 9.80 -4.41 -6.37
CA LEU A 112 8.75 -3.52 -5.86
C LEU A 112 9.24 -2.09 -5.74
N LYS A 113 10.46 -1.89 -5.20
CA LYS A 113 11.11 -0.57 -5.14
C LYS A 113 11.26 0.02 -6.54
N GLU A 114 11.66 -0.79 -7.51
CA GLU A 114 11.77 -0.34 -8.91
C GLU A 114 10.41 0.04 -9.52
N GLN A 115 9.37 -0.75 -9.26
CA GLN A 115 8.02 -0.45 -9.72
C GLN A 115 7.49 0.87 -9.12
N ILE A 116 7.73 1.09 -7.83
CA ILE A 116 7.35 2.32 -7.12
C ILE A 116 8.12 3.50 -7.70
N ARG A 117 9.44 3.39 -7.84
CA ARG A 117 10.30 4.44 -8.42
C ARG A 117 9.84 4.86 -9.81
N LYS A 118 9.56 3.89 -10.70
CA LYS A 118 9.07 4.19 -12.06
C LYS A 118 7.75 4.95 -12.09
N TYR A 119 6.88 4.71 -11.11
CA TYR A 119 5.63 5.46 -10.99
C TYR A 119 5.87 6.88 -10.43
N GLU A 120 6.84 7.05 -9.52
CA GLU A 120 7.19 8.35 -8.94
C GLU A 120 7.98 9.24 -9.91
N GLU A 121 8.82 8.66 -10.77
CA GLU A 121 9.64 9.39 -11.76
C GLU A 121 8.93 9.59 -13.11
N GLY A 122 7.95 8.75 -13.43
CA GLY A 122 7.24 8.74 -14.72
C GLY A 122 5.74 9.05 -14.62
N GLY A 123 5.28 9.46 -13.44
CA GLY A 123 3.94 10.01 -13.18
C GLY A 123 3.90 11.51 -13.33
#